data_AF-A0AA96FHU9-F1
#
_entry.id   AF-A0AA96FHU9-F1
#
_cell.length_a   1.000
_cell.length_b   1.000
_cell.length_c   1.000
_cell.angle_alpha   90.00
_cell.angle_beta   90.00
_cell.angle_gamma   90.00
#
_symmetry.space_group_name_H-M   'P 1'
#
loop_
_entity.id
_entity.type
_entity.pdbx_description
1 polymer ?
#
loop_
_entity_poly.entity_id
_entity_poly.type
_entity_poly.pdbx_seq_one_letter_code
_entity_poly.pdbx_strand_id
1 'polypeptide(L)'
;MPQVRDAFAVLQATYNDGCTTPGNCAYFLTRVLTNLDDLYDSMKASPKGNGHFAGPLTWIRAMQRTLGGDFSFPNLKRHQKLMLGTRDKVNTWMQSHPDDYR
;
A
#
# COMPACT_ATOMS: atom_id res chain seq x y z
N MET A 1 -11.25 -2.21 -11.80
CA MET A 1 -10.41 -2.17 -10.59
C MET A 1 -10.78 -3.34 -9.70
N PRO A 2 -9.81 -4.02 -9.07
CA PRO A 2 -10.09 -5.11 -8.13
C PRO A 2 -10.97 -4.62 -6.97
N GLN A 3 -11.72 -5.51 -6.33
CA GLN A 3 -12.42 -5.16 -5.10
C GLN A 3 -11.41 -4.82 -4.01
N VAL A 4 -11.81 -4.00 -3.03
CA VAL A 4 -10.94 -3.62 -1.89
C VAL A 4 -10.35 -4.86 -1.20
N ARG A 5 -11.16 -5.93 -1.06
CA ARG A 5 -10.75 -7.22 -0.53
C ARG A 5 -9.55 -7.82 -1.26
N ASP A 6 -9.63 -7.87 -2.58
CA ASP A 6 -8.65 -8.55 -3.43
C ASP A 6 -7.35 -7.73 -3.45
N ALA A 7 -7.47 -6.41 -3.60
CA ALA A 7 -6.33 -5.50 -3.52
C ALA A 7 -5.63 -5.61 -2.15
N PHE A 8 -6.41 -5.70 -1.08
CA PHE A 8 -5.86 -5.88 0.27
C PHE A 8 -5.13 -7.22 0.42
N ALA A 9 -5.71 -8.32 -0.06
CA ALA A 9 -5.05 -9.64 -0.02
C ALA A 9 -3.70 -9.63 -0.78
N VAL A 10 -3.64 -8.94 -1.93
CA VAL A 10 -2.41 -8.77 -2.71
C VAL A 10 -1.38 -7.93 -1.95
N LEU A 11 -1.78 -6.85 -1.26
CA LEU A 11 -0.89 -6.10 -0.37
C LEU A 11 -0.35 -6.97 0.77
N GLN A 12 -1.19 -7.80 1.39
CA GLN A 12 -0.78 -8.70 2.47
C GLN A 12 0.24 -9.75 2.01
N ALA A 13 0.17 -10.20 0.76
CA ALA A 13 1.16 -11.13 0.21
C ALA A 13 2.59 -10.57 0.23
N THR A 14 2.78 -9.25 0.33
CA THR A 14 4.12 -8.64 0.45
C THR A 14 4.80 -8.89 1.81
N TYR A 15 4.09 -9.37 2.84
CA TYR A 15 4.71 -9.75 4.10
C TYR A 15 5.56 -11.02 4.00
N ASN A 16 5.36 -11.82 2.95
CA ASN A 16 6.15 -13.04 2.68
C ASN A 16 7.43 -12.77 1.88
N ASP A 17 7.74 -11.50 1.60
CA ASP A 17 8.89 -11.07 0.82
C ASP A 17 9.66 -9.98 1.58
N GLY A 18 10.85 -9.61 1.10
CA GLY A 18 11.65 -8.60 1.74
C GLY A 18 12.89 -8.18 0.97
N CYS A 19 13.47 -7.06 1.39
CA CYS A 19 14.69 -6.50 0.81
C CYS A 19 15.95 -7.20 1.33
N THR A 20 16.15 -8.49 1.01
CA THR A 20 17.28 -9.31 1.47
C THR A 20 18.48 -9.29 0.52
N THR A 21 18.26 -9.13 -0.78
CA THR A 21 19.29 -8.93 -1.80
C THR A 21 18.96 -7.70 -2.66
N PRO A 22 19.93 -7.06 -3.36
CA PRO A 22 19.65 -5.84 -4.14
C PRO A 22 18.57 -6.02 -5.22
N GLY A 23 18.64 -7.10 -6.00
CA GLY A 23 17.63 -7.41 -7.02
C GLY A 23 16.25 -7.71 -6.42
N ASN A 24 16.21 -8.47 -5.32
CA ASN A 24 14.96 -8.73 -4.61
C ASN A 24 14.37 -7.45 -3.98
N CYS A 25 15.24 -6.53 -3.54
CA CYS A 25 14.81 -5.28 -2.93
C CYS A 25 14.11 -4.35 -3.92
N ALA A 26 14.65 -4.19 -5.14
CA ALA A 26 14.02 -3.35 -6.15
C ALA A 26 12.63 -3.88 -6.54
N TYR A 27 12.53 -5.20 -6.75
CA TYR A 27 11.26 -5.88 -6.98
C TYR A 27 10.28 -5.69 -5.82
N PHE A 28 10.72 -5.99 -4.60
CA PHE A 28 9.91 -5.90 -3.39
C PHE A 28 9.35 -4.49 -3.15
N LEU A 29 10.19 -3.46 -3.24
CA LEU A 29 9.74 -2.08 -3.00
C LEU A 29 8.78 -1.59 -4.08
N THR A 30 9.02 -1.95 -5.34
CA THR A 30 8.10 -1.65 -6.45
C THR A 30 6.75 -2.33 -6.24
N ARG A 31 6.75 -3.59 -5.77
CA ARG A 31 5.54 -4.35 -5.45
C ARG A 31 4.76 -3.74 -4.28
N VAL A 32 5.43 -3.30 -3.21
CA VAL A 32 4.78 -2.61 -2.09
C VAL A 32 4.11 -1.32 -2.56
N LEU A 33 4.80 -0.51 -3.35
CA LEU A 33 4.22 0.73 -3.90
C LEU A 33 2.98 0.44 -4.76
N THR A 34 3.12 -0.45 -5.74
CA THR A 34 2.03 -0.81 -6.67
C THR A 34 0.81 -1.32 -5.92
N ASN A 35 1.00 -2.20 -4.94
CA ASN A 35 -0.12 -2.77 -4.19
C ASN A 35 -0.80 -1.74 -3.27
N LEU A 36 -0.08 -0.74 -2.77
CA LEU A 36 -0.67 0.38 -2.02
C LEU A 36 -1.47 1.31 -2.94
N ASP A 37 -0.98 1.55 -4.16
CA ASP A 37 -1.69 2.36 -5.17
C ASP A 37 -2.97 1.66 -5.65
N ASP A 38 -2.90 0.36 -5.95
CA ASP A 38 -4.07 -0.44 -6.31
C ASP A 38 -5.12 -0.45 -5.20
N LEU A 39 -4.69 -0.62 -3.95
CA LEU A 39 -5.60 -0.58 -2.80
C LEU A 39 -6.22 0.81 -2.62
N TYR A 40 -5.44 1.88 -2.77
CA TYR A 40 -5.92 3.26 -2.72
C TYR A 40 -7.02 3.52 -3.75
N ASP A 41 -6.80 3.07 -4.98
CA ASP A 41 -7.76 3.23 -6.07
C ASP A 41 -9.02 2.37 -5.87
N SER A 42 -8.88 1.12 -5.40
CA SER A 42 -10.02 0.29 -5.01
C SER A 42 -10.84 0.90 -3.88
N MET A 43 -10.20 1.48 -2.87
CA MET A 43 -10.88 2.17 -1.75
C MET A 43 -11.67 3.39 -2.24
N LYS A 44 -11.11 4.17 -3.17
CA LYS A 44 -11.80 5.32 -3.77
C LYS A 44 -12.99 4.93 -4.64
N ALA A 45 -12.86 3.81 -5.36
CA ALA A 45 -13.90 3.29 -6.22
C ALA A 45 -15.00 2.53 -5.46
N SER A 46 -14.77 2.24 -4.16
CA SER A 46 -15.71 1.46 -3.36
C SER A 46 -17.04 2.20 -3.15
N PRO A 47 -18.19 1.49 -3.25
CA PRO A 47 -19.50 2.08 -2.98
C PRO A 47 -19.68 2.54 -1.52
N LYS A 48 -18.81 2.09 -0.60
CA LYS A 48 -18.80 2.56 0.80
C LYS A 48 -18.32 4.02 0.94
N GLY A 49 -17.68 4.54 -0.11
CA GLY A 49 -17.26 5.94 -0.21
C GLY A 49 -15.95 6.27 0.51
N ASN A 50 -15.36 7.39 0.12
CA ASN A 50 -14.04 7.82 0.60
C ASN A 50 -13.99 8.07 2.12
N GLY A 51 -15.11 8.47 2.73
CA GLY A 51 -15.18 8.71 4.17
C GLY A 51 -14.94 7.44 5.00
N HIS A 52 -15.36 6.30 4.46
CA HIS A 52 -15.16 5.00 5.09
C HIS A 52 -13.68 4.62 5.20
N PHE A 53 -12.90 4.88 4.13
CA PHE A 53 -11.47 4.58 4.07
C PHE A 53 -10.57 5.79 4.36
N ALA A 54 -11.07 6.81 5.07
CA ALA A 54 -10.38 8.09 5.23
C ALA A 54 -8.95 7.95 5.80
N GLY A 55 -8.76 7.04 6.77
CA GLY A 55 -7.44 6.74 7.35
C GLY A 55 -6.45 6.19 6.32
N PRO A 56 -6.70 4.99 5.76
CA PRO A 56 -5.85 4.40 4.72
C PRO A 56 -5.57 5.34 3.55
N LEU A 57 -6.59 6.02 3.02
CA LEU A 57 -6.45 6.96 1.90
C LEU A 57 -5.51 8.11 2.26
N THR A 58 -5.58 8.62 3.49
CA THR A 58 -4.71 9.71 3.96
C THR A 58 -3.26 9.27 4.04
N TRP A 59 -2.99 8.08 4.61
CA TRP A 59 -1.63 7.59 4.78
C TRP A 59 -0.97 7.26 3.44
N ILE A 60 -1.69 6.60 2.52
CA ILE A 60 -1.17 6.28 1.19
C ILE A 60 -0.90 7.56 0.40
N ARG A 61 -1.81 8.54 0.44
CA ARG A 61 -1.60 9.82 -0.24
C ARG A 61 -0.42 10.63 0.33
N ALA A 62 -0.17 10.54 1.64
CA ALA A 62 0.99 11.17 2.26
C ALA A 62 2.31 10.49 1.83
N MET A 63 2.30 9.16 1.72
CA MET A 63 3.43 8.41 1.15
C MET A 63 3.70 8.81 -0.30
N GLN A 64 2.68 8.79 -1.17
CA GLN A 64 2.80 9.17 -2.59
C GLN A 64 3.37 10.59 -2.75
N ARG A 65 2.90 11.55 -1.94
CA ARG A 65 3.42 12.93 -1.95
C ARG A 65 4.90 13.00 -1.55
N THR A 66 5.31 12.22 -0.56
CA THR A 66 6.73 12.16 -0.16
C THR A 66 7.60 11.53 -1.23
N LEU A 67 7.09 10.54 -1.97
CA LEU A 67 7.81 9.93 -3.10
C LEU A 67 7.94 10.89 -4.29
N GLY A 68 7.05 11.88 -4.43
CA GLY A 68 7.14 12.93 -5.43
C GLY A 68 6.99 12.46 -6.88
N GLY A 69 6.41 11.28 -7.10
CA GLY A 69 6.31 10.67 -8.43
C GLY A 69 7.62 10.06 -8.96
N ASP A 70 8.68 10.04 -8.15
CA ASP A 70 9.93 9.35 -8.48
C ASP A 70 9.86 7.90 -7.99
N PHE A 71 9.67 6.98 -8.92
CA PHE A 71 9.59 5.54 -8.65
C PHE A 71 10.91 4.80 -8.96
N SER A 72 12.01 5.53 -9.10
CA SER A 72 13.33 4.94 -9.28
C SER A 72 13.74 4.16 -8.04
N PHE A 73 14.46 3.05 -8.23
CA PHE A 73 14.94 2.23 -7.11
C PHE A 73 15.72 3.04 -6.04
N PRO A 74 16.64 3.97 -6.38
CA PRO A 74 17.29 4.81 -5.37
C PRO A 74 16.32 5.59 -4.49
N ASN A 75 15.26 6.17 -5.07
CA ASN A 75 14.27 6.92 -4.31
C ASN A 75 13.38 6.01 -3.46
N LEU A 76 12.93 4.88 -4.02
CA LEU A 76 12.17 3.87 -3.27
C LEU A 76 13.00 3.32 -2.10
N LYS A 77 14.29 3.04 -2.32
CA LYS A 77 15.20 2.55 -1.28
C LYS A 77 15.39 3.59 -0.18
N ARG A 78 15.57 4.86 -0.53
CA ARG A 78 15.64 5.98 0.42
C ARG A 78 14.40 6.08 1.30
N HIS A 79 13.22 5.81 0.73
CA HIS A 79 11.93 5.89 1.42
C HIS A 79 11.37 4.54 1.88
N GLN A 80 12.19 3.47 1.93
CA GLN A 80 11.75 2.12 2.31
C GLN A 80 10.98 2.11 3.64
N LYS A 81 11.51 2.76 4.68
CA LYS A 81 10.87 2.79 6.01
C LYS A 81 9.49 3.45 5.97
N LEU A 82 9.32 4.49 5.16
CA LEU A 82 8.04 5.16 4.96
C LEU A 82 7.03 4.22 4.29
N MET A 83 7.41 3.57 3.19
CA MET A 83 6.51 2.67 2.46
C MET A 83 6.07 1.48 3.31
N LEU A 84 7.00 0.83 4.01
CA LEU A 84 6.68 -0.29 4.89
C LEU A 84 5.84 0.16 6.08
N GLY A 85 6.14 1.31 6.68
CA GLY A 85 5.32 1.86 7.76
C GLY A 85 3.89 2.21 7.31
N THR A 86 3.72 2.71 6.08
CA THR A 86 2.39 2.94 5.48
C THR A 86 1.65 1.64 5.27
N ARG A 87 2.31 0.62 4.69
CA ARG A 87 1.75 -0.73 4.54
C ARG A 87 1.26 -1.28 5.88
N ASP A 88 2.09 -1.19 6.91
CA ASP A 88 1.78 -1.75 8.22
C ASP A 88 0.59 -1.03 8.87
N LYS A 89 0.54 0.31 8.80
CA LYS A 89 -0.61 1.09 9.29
C LYS A 89 -1.91 0.73 8.55
N VAL A 90 -1.86 0.65 7.22
CA VAL A 90 -3.01 0.26 6.41
C VAL A 90 -3.45 -1.16 6.77
N ASN A 91 -2.52 -2.11 6.89
CA ASN A 91 -2.84 -3.48 7.27
C ASN A 91 -3.48 -3.57 8.65
N THR A 92 -2.95 -2.88 9.67
CA THR A 92 -3.56 -2.84 11.01
C THR A 92 -4.97 -2.29 10.96
N TRP A 93 -5.20 -1.19 10.24
CA TRP A 93 -6.52 -0.60 10.12
C TRP A 93 -7.50 -1.53 9.41
N MET A 94 -7.09 -2.14 8.29
CA MET A 94 -7.95 -3.07 7.56
C MET A 94 -8.30 -4.28 8.44
N GLN A 95 -7.33 -4.87 9.13
CA GLN A 95 -7.58 -6.01 10.03
C GLN A 95 -8.47 -5.68 11.23
N SER A 96 -8.51 -4.42 11.69
CA SER A 96 -9.44 -4.00 12.75
C SER A 96 -10.86 -3.71 12.23
N HIS A 97 -11.06 -3.76 10.91
CA HIS A 97 -12.34 -3.48 10.23
C HIS A 97 -12.69 -4.59 9.21
N PRO A 98 -12.74 -5.88 9.58
CA PRO A 98 -12.82 -6.96 8.61
C PRO A 98 -14.15 -7.01 7.83
N ASP A 99 -15.23 -6.43 8.36
CA ASP A 99 -16.54 -6.38 7.69
C ASP A 99 -16.65 -5.20 6.70
N ASP A 100 -15.64 -4.33 6.69
CA ASP A 100 -15.61 -3.11 5.89
C ASP A 100 -15.27 -3.37 4.41
N TYR A 101 -14.84 -4.58 4.07
CA TYR A 101 -14.47 -4.91 2.70
C TYR A 101 -14.69 -6.40 2.37
N ARG A 102 -15.57 -7.08 3.10
CA ARG A 102 -15.98 -8.45 2.79
C ARG A 102 -17.03 -8.53 1.69
#